data_AF-G7E7T6-F1
#
_entry.id   AF-G7E7T6-F1
#
_cell.length_a   1.000
_cell.length_b   1.000
_cell.length_c   1.000
_cell.angle_alpha   90.00
_cell.angle_beta   90.00
_cell.angle_gamma   90.00
#
_symmetry.space_group_name_H-M   'P 1'
#
loop_
_entity.id
_entity.type
_entity.pdbx_description
1 polymer ?
#
loop_
_entity_poly.entity_id
_entity_poly.type
_entity_poly.pdbx_seq_one_letter_code
_entity_poly.pdbx_strand_id
1 'polypeptide(L)'
;MDSNAEHEQVHSLVLGSRASQLALVQTELVQSALGALYPSTQISVSTMTTAGDKDQSQALYLIGGKALWTKELEVALLEQAVDVIVHSLKDMPTTLPRGCELVAIIQREDPRDCFVAKSGSPYKSLADLPAGSVVGTSSVRRVAQLKRAFPELKFADVRGNLNTRLRKLDADDSPFEALILATAGLKRIGLGDRVTAPLERSEALHAVGQGALGIEMRSRPRETAQPALDEMLPPPLTAEQLERDRKLRKMVRRIGDWQTTWKCVAEREMLRVLEGGCSVPVGCWTELTELPQPSHVMPAMRPRMLSSLSTLSVSSSGSTHSSIPEFEDSDEEEQEEARHRRVRVSLQGVITSLDGQTQISTEQSKVCTHINDCLSLGHDVALELIQKGGKAILESLGRSVSTVEKASRSTQRKEHKIKQADMTEEVFGQPTRADLEPVPHLVHEMRPDA
;
A
#
# COMPACT_ATOMS: atom_id res chain seq x y z
N MET A 1 36.60 2.03 -11.66
CA MET A 1 35.70 3.20 -11.63
C MET A 1 35.19 3.33 -13.05
N ASP A 2 33.97 2.88 -13.31
CA ASP A 2 33.40 2.93 -14.65
C ASP A 2 33.11 4.37 -15.05
N SER A 3 33.81 4.86 -16.08
CA SER A 3 33.63 6.20 -16.65
C SER A 3 32.25 6.44 -17.25
N ASN A 4 31.41 5.41 -17.39
CA ASN A 4 30.02 5.54 -17.83
C ASN A 4 29.08 6.00 -16.69
N ALA A 5 29.42 5.80 -15.42
CA ALA A 5 28.52 6.09 -14.31
C ALA A 5 28.30 7.61 -14.08
N GLU A 6 29.29 8.45 -14.40
CA GLU A 6 29.20 9.90 -14.19
C GLU A 6 28.20 10.59 -15.14
N HIS A 7 27.97 10.06 -16.33
CA HIS A 7 27.04 10.64 -17.31
C HIS A 7 25.56 10.27 -17.06
N GLU A 8 25.31 9.22 -16.27
CA GLU A 8 23.96 8.69 -16.00
C GLU A 8 23.35 9.13 -14.66
N GLN A 9 24.08 9.91 -13.87
CA GLN A 9 23.65 10.35 -12.54
C GLN A 9 23.01 11.75 -12.57
N VAL A 10 22.05 12.01 -11.67
CA VAL A 10 21.54 13.38 -11.42
C VAL A 10 22.24 14.03 -10.24
N HIS A 11 22.37 15.36 -10.27
CA HIS A 11 23.00 16.12 -9.18
C HIS A 11 22.17 16.17 -7.89
N SER A 12 20.85 16.21 -8.01
CA SER A 12 19.93 16.27 -6.86
C SER A 12 18.71 15.39 -7.09
N LEU A 13 18.15 14.88 -5.99
CA LEU A 13 16.96 14.03 -5.93
C LEU A 13 16.12 14.40 -4.70
N VAL A 14 14.80 14.55 -4.89
CA VAL A 14 13.84 14.81 -3.80
C VAL A 14 12.92 13.60 -3.60
N LEU A 15 13.01 12.97 -2.43
CA LEU A 15 12.15 11.85 -2.02
C LEU A 15 10.91 12.37 -1.29
N GLY A 16 9.73 12.04 -1.80
CA GLY A 16 8.44 12.26 -1.14
C GLY A 16 8.17 11.21 -0.06
N SER A 17 7.71 11.67 1.11
CA SER A 17 7.32 10.82 2.23
C SER A 17 6.11 11.35 2.98
N ARG A 18 5.41 10.45 3.68
CA ARG A 18 4.44 10.86 4.72
C ARG A 18 5.19 11.34 5.96
N ALA A 19 4.59 12.25 6.72
CA ALA A 19 5.17 12.81 7.94
C ALA A 19 5.23 11.82 9.14
N SER A 20 4.66 10.63 9.02
CA SER A 20 4.69 9.64 10.13
C SER A 20 6.09 9.07 10.34
N GLN A 21 6.50 8.82 11.60
CA GLN A 21 7.83 8.28 11.92
C GLN A 21 8.20 7.03 11.09
N LEU A 22 7.27 6.07 10.95
CA LEU A 22 7.54 4.87 10.16
C LEU A 22 7.77 5.20 8.67
N ALA A 23 7.02 6.14 8.10
CA ALA A 23 7.21 6.55 6.70
C ALA A 23 8.54 7.27 6.49
N LEU A 24 8.94 8.14 7.43
CA LEU A 24 10.26 8.79 7.39
C LEU A 24 11.39 7.78 7.43
N VAL A 25 11.37 6.84 8.39
CA VAL A 25 12.37 5.76 8.48
C VAL A 25 12.40 4.93 7.19
N GLN A 26 11.25 4.64 6.59
CA GLN A 26 11.17 3.92 5.31
C GLN A 26 11.81 4.71 4.17
N THR A 27 11.60 6.02 4.12
CA THR A 27 12.23 6.90 3.14
C THR A 27 13.73 7.05 3.38
N GLU A 28 14.18 7.13 4.63
CA GLU A 28 15.60 7.17 5.02
C GLU A 28 16.35 5.88 4.64
N LEU A 29 15.69 4.71 4.70
CA LEU A 29 16.26 3.46 4.19
C LEU A 29 16.53 3.54 2.68
N VAL A 30 15.59 4.10 1.91
CA VAL A 30 15.75 4.32 0.47
C VAL A 30 16.81 5.38 0.19
N GLN A 31 16.80 6.48 0.93
CA GLN A 31 17.81 7.54 0.86
C GLN A 31 19.22 6.98 1.09
N SER A 32 19.38 6.14 2.12
CA SER A 32 20.66 5.52 2.46
C SER A 32 21.13 4.55 1.37
N ALA A 33 20.23 3.72 0.85
CA ALA A 33 20.55 2.79 -0.24
C ALA A 33 20.98 3.53 -1.53
N LEU A 34 20.27 4.59 -1.90
CA LEU A 34 20.64 5.43 -3.04
C LEU A 34 21.93 6.19 -2.78
N GLY A 35 22.12 6.77 -1.60
CA GLY A 35 23.33 7.51 -1.23
C GLY A 35 24.59 6.65 -1.22
N ALA A 36 24.46 5.37 -0.88
CA ALA A 36 25.56 4.41 -0.96
C ALA A 36 25.99 4.10 -2.41
N LEU A 37 25.04 4.05 -3.35
CA LEU A 37 25.33 3.83 -4.77
C LEU A 37 25.72 5.12 -5.51
N TYR A 38 25.23 6.28 -5.05
CA TYR A 38 25.37 7.57 -5.71
C TYR A 38 25.86 8.66 -4.74
N PRO A 39 27.10 8.59 -4.20
CA PRO A 39 27.58 9.49 -3.14
C PRO A 39 27.60 10.98 -3.54
N SER A 40 27.72 11.27 -4.84
CA SER A 40 27.75 12.63 -5.38
C SER A 40 26.36 13.25 -5.59
N THR A 41 25.28 12.48 -5.46
CA THR A 41 23.90 13.00 -5.59
C THR A 41 23.44 13.57 -4.25
N GLN A 42 22.94 14.81 -4.27
CA GLN A 42 22.28 15.40 -3.11
C GLN A 42 20.86 14.84 -2.99
N ILE A 43 20.61 13.98 -2.00
CA ILE A 43 19.31 13.37 -1.77
C ILE A 43 18.63 14.02 -0.57
N SER A 44 17.46 14.62 -0.79
CA SER A 44 16.66 15.28 0.24
C SER A 44 15.30 14.61 0.42
N VAL A 45 14.65 14.81 1.55
CA VAL A 45 13.32 14.28 1.86
C VAL A 45 12.32 15.43 2.00
N SER A 46 11.21 15.35 1.27
CA SER A 46 10.08 16.26 1.38
C SER A 46 8.88 15.53 1.99
N THR A 47 8.36 16.05 3.09
CA THR A 47 7.31 15.41 3.89
C THR A 47 5.96 16.06 3.66
N MET A 48 4.90 15.26 3.63
CA MET A 48 3.52 15.76 3.57
C MET A 48 2.56 14.91 4.40
N THR A 49 1.33 15.42 4.58
CA THR A 49 0.28 14.75 5.37
C THR A 49 -0.84 14.32 4.44
N THR A 50 -1.26 13.06 4.51
CA THR A 50 -2.35 12.54 3.66
C THR A 50 -3.70 12.55 4.36
N ALA A 51 -4.79 12.34 3.62
CA ALA A 51 -6.13 12.20 4.19
C ALA A 51 -6.20 11.11 5.29
N GLY A 52 -5.52 9.97 5.09
CA GLY A 52 -5.46 8.89 6.09
C GLY A 52 -4.75 9.27 7.39
N ASP A 53 -3.86 10.27 7.36
CA ASP A 53 -3.20 10.79 8.56
C ASP A 53 -4.14 11.68 9.39
N LYS A 54 -5.05 12.39 8.71
CA LYS A 54 -6.01 13.33 9.32
C LYS A 54 -7.21 12.62 9.95
N ASP A 55 -7.73 11.54 9.35
CA ASP A 55 -8.87 10.79 9.91
C ASP A 55 -8.45 9.55 10.71
N GLN A 56 -8.35 9.74 12.03
CA GLN A 56 -8.08 8.66 12.99
C GLN A 56 -9.33 8.22 13.76
N SER A 57 -10.51 8.77 13.43
CA SER A 57 -11.74 8.63 14.21
C SER A 57 -12.61 7.45 13.78
N GLN A 58 -12.56 7.07 12.50
CA GLN A 58 -13.39 6.00 11.93
C GLN A 58 -12.58 4.72 11.64
N ALA A 59 -13.29 3.58 11.55
CA ALA A 59 -12.68 2.29 11.18
C ALA A 59 -12.16 2.33 9.72
N LEU A 60 -11.03 1.68 9.44
CA LEU A 60 -10.31 1.85 8.15
C LEU A 60 -11.17 1.45 6.93
N TYR A 61 -12.00 0.42 7.08
CA TYR A 61 -12.87 -0.06 6.00
C TYR A 61 -14.07 0.86 5.73
N LEU A 62 -14.33 1.85 6.61
CA LEU A 62 -15.38 2.87 6.45
C LEU A 62 -14.87 4.16 5.81
N ILE A 63 -13.57 4.44 5.89
CA ILE A 63 -12.93 5.63 5.31
C ILE A 63 -12.62 5.37 3.81
N GLY A 64 -13.59 4.83 3.07
CA GLY A 64 -13.38 4.30 1.71
C GLY A 64 -12.55 5.20 0.77
N GLY A 65 -11.65 4.59 -0.01
CA GLY A 65 -10.88 5.27 -1.04
C GLY A 65 -9.66 4.46 -1.48
N LYS A 66 -9.48 4.22 -2.78
CA LYS A 66 -8.35 3.44 -3.33
C LYS A 66 -6.97 4.11 -3.12
N ALA A 67 -6.93 5.40 -2.73
CA ALA A 67 -5.72 6.22 -2.66
C ALA A 67 -5.56 7.01 -1.34
N LEU A 68 -6.12 6.52 -0.22
CA LEU A 68 -6.14 7.24 1.08
C LEU A 68 -4.74 7.66 1.60
N TRP A 69 -3.71 6.91 1.22
CA TRP A 69 -2.33 7.09 1.68
C TRP A 69 -1.37 7.59 0.60
N THR A 70 -1.83 7.71 -0.65
CA THR A 70 -0.96 7.99 -1.80
C THR A 70 -1.32 9.28 -2.52
N LYS A 71 -2.59 9.72 -2.47
CA LYS A 71 -3.10 10.80 -3.32
C LYS A 71 -2.31 12.10 -3.28
N GLU A 72 -2.01 12.61 -2.09
CA GLU A 72 -1.28 13.88 -1.96
C GLU A 72 0.17 13.78 -2.45
N LEU A 73 0.79 12.61 -2.28
CA LEU A 73 2.15 12.35 -2.78
C LEU A 73 2.17 12.25 -4.30
N GLU A 74 1.19 11.57 -4.90
CA GLU A 74 1.03 11.46 -6.34
C GLU A 74 0.82 12.85 -7.00
N VAL A 75 0.06 13.74 -6.35
CA VAL A 75 -0.08 15.14 -6.82
C VAL A 75 1.28 15.84 -6.81
N ALA A 76 2.02 15.77 -5.70
CA ALA A 76 3.35 16.39 -5.62
C ALA A 76 4.35 15.81 -6.65
N LEU A 77 4.24 14.51 -6.96
CA LEU A 77 5.06 13.85 -7.97
C LEU A 77 4.73 14.35 -9.39
N LEU A 78 3.45 14.48 -9.72
CA LEU A 78 2.99 14.98 -11.03
C LEU A 78 3.25 16.48 -11.21
N GLU A 79 3.20 17.26 -10.13
CA GLU A 79 3.58 18.68 -10.09
C GLU A 79 5.10 18.90 -10.01
N GLN A 80 5.90 17.82 -10.01
CA GLN A 80 7.37 17.86 -9.94
C GLN A 80 7.92 18.50 -8.65
N ALA A 81 7.12 18.57 -7.59
CA ALA A 81 7.56 18.96 -6.26
C ALA A 81 8.41 17.88 -5.57
N VAL A 82 8.25 16.63 -6.00
CA VAL A 82 9.12 15.49 -5.65
C VAL A 82 9.48 14.70 -6.91
N ASP A 83 10.60 13.99 -6.87
CA ASP A 83 11.08 13.16 -7.98
C ASP A 83 10.61 11.70 -7.85
N VAL A 84 10.53 11.21 -6.61
CA VAL A 84 10.30 9.81 -6.26
C VAL A 84 9.48 9.75 -4.98
N ILE A 85 8.54 8.81 -4.85
CA ILE A 85 7.81 8.57 -3.59
C ILE A 85 8.16 7.20 -3.02
N VAL A 86 8.31 7.10 -1.70
CA VAL A 86 8.52 5.82 -1.00
C VAL A 86 7.26 5.41 -0.25
N HIS A 87 6.78 4.20 -0.52
CA HIS A 87 5.59 3.64 0.10
C HIS A 87 5.88 2.31 0.80
N SER A 88 5.14 2.01 1.87
CA SER A 88 4.88 0.62 2.21
C SER A 88 4.06 0.00 1.07
N LEU A 89 4.56 -1.06 0.42
CA LEU A 89 3.97 -1.57 -0.82
C LEU A 89 2.52 -2.05 -0.64
N LYS A 90 2.19 -2.56 0.55
CA LYS A 90 0.82 -2.96 0.91
C LYS A 90 -0.19 -1.82 0.88
N ASP A 91 0.26 -0.57 1.02
CA ASP A 91 -0.61 0.62 1.06
C ASP A 91 -0.78 1.25 -0.33
N MET A 92 -0.03 0.78 -1.34
CA MET A 92 -0.17 1.21 -2.73
C MET A 92 -1.34 0.49 -3.41
N PRO A 93 -2.19 1.20 -4.17
CA PRO A 93 -3.22 0.53 -4.96
C PRO A 93 -2.60 -0.41 -5.99
N THR A 94 -3.34 -1.45 -6.37
CA THR A 94 -2.93 -2.40 -7.41
C THR A 94 -2.95 -1.77 -8.80
N THR A 95 -3.81 -0.76 -8.99
CA THR A 95 -3.82 0.12 -10.16
C THR A 95 -3.39 1.52 -9.75
N LEU A 96 -2.27 2.00 -10.26
CA LEU A 96 -1.76 3.35 -9.98
C LEU A 96 -2.49 4.41 -10.82
N PRO A 97 -2.55 5.67 -10.36
CA PRO A 97 -3.09 6.76 -11.15
C PRO A 97 -2.33 6.96 -12.46
N ARG A 98 -2.99 7.55 -13.46
CA ARG A 98 -2.37 7.93 -14.72
C ARG A 98 -1.16 8.83 -14.46
N GLY A 99 -0.05 8.55 -15.14
CA GLY A 99 1.19 9.29 -15.00
C GLY A 99 2.06 8.86 -13.82
N CYS A 100 1.66 7.87 -13.04
CA CYS A 100 2.48 7.29 -11.96
C CYS A 100 2.77 5.80 -12.21
N GLU A 101 3.96 5.34 -11.79
CA GLU A 101 4.47 3.99 -12.02
C GLU A 101 5.29 3.51 -10.82
N LEU A 102 5.13 2.23 -10.46
CA LEU A 102 6.00 1.55 -9.50
C LEU A 102 7.30 1.14 -10.20
N VAL A 103 8.41 1.80 -9.88
CA VAL A 103 9.69 1.63 -10.59
C VAL A 103 10.59 0.59 -9.95
N ALA A 104 10.58 0.49 -8.62
CA ALA A 104 11.38 -0.49 -7.90
C ALA A 104 10.66 -0.98 -6.65
N ILE A 105 10.95 -2.23 -6.28
CA ILE A 105 10.59 -2.80 -4.99
C ILE A 105 11.90 -3.25 -4.34
N ILE A 106 12.23 -2.71 -3.18
CA ILE A 106 13.48 -3.03 -2.49
C ILE A 106 13.34 -4.31 -1.64
N GLN A 107 14.46 -4.79 -1.09
CA GLN A 107 14.51 -6.00 -0.27
C GLN A 107 13.40 -6.04 0.80
N ARG A 108 12.64 -7.13 0.83
CA ARG A 108 11.54 -7.36 1.77
C ARG A 108 12.06 -7.60 3.18
N GLU A 109 11.50 -6.89 4.15
CA GLU A 109 11.59 -7.28 5.56
C GLU A 109 10.57 -8.39 5.87
N ASP A 110 10.64 -9.02 7.05
CA ASP A 110 9.70 -10.05 7.51
C ASP A 110 8.22 -9.66 7.22
N PRO A 111 7.54 -10.40 6.30
CA PRO A 111 6.19 -10.04 5.88
C PRO A 111 5.13 -10.46 6.88
N ARG A 112 5.47 -11.23 7.93
CA ARG A 112 4.49 -11.78 8.87
C ARG A 112 3.83 -10.69 9.71
N ASP A 113 2.63 -11.02 10.17
CA ASP A 113 2.06 -10.33 11.32
C ASP A 113 2.73 -10.82 12.60
N CYS A 114 2.63 -10.07 13.68
CA CYS A 114 3.10 -10.48 15.01
C CYS A 114 2.07 -10.22 16.09
N PHE A 115 2.09 -11.10 17.07
CA PHE A 115 1.45 -10.96 18.37
C PHE A 115 2.33 -10.07 19.23
N VAL A 116 1.72 -9.02 19.78
CA VAL A 116 2.34 -8.09 20.72
C VAL A 116 1.51 -8.10 21.98
N ALA A 117 2.02 -8.77 23.02
CA ALA A 117 1.38 -8.79 24.32
C ALA A 117 1.55 -7.45 25.04
N LYS A 118 0.62 -7.15 25.94
CA LYS A 118 0.75 -6.03 26.89
C LYS A 118 2.06 -6.13 27.68
N SER A 119 2.72 -5.00 27.95
CA SER A 119 3.97 -5.01 28.72
C SER A 119 3.79 -5.72 30.07
N GLY A 120 4.72 -6.62 30.42
CA GLY A 120 4.66 -7.44 31.63
C GLY A 120 3.69 -8.63 31.57
N SER A 121 2.96 -8.81 30.47
CA SER A 121 2.05 -9.95 30.29
C SER A 121 2.80 -11.29 30.24
N PRO A 122 2.26 -12.36 30.86
CA PRO A 122 2.86 -13.68 30.78
C PRO A 122 2.63 -14.36 29.42
N TYR A 123 1.64 -13.92 28.64
CA TYR A 123 1.22 -14.57 27.40
C TYR A 123 2.25 -14.43 26.29
N LYS A 124 2.47 -15.50 25.51
CA LYS A 124 3.48 -15.57 24.45
C LYS A 124 2.88 -15.75 23.06
N SER A 125 1.63 -16.16 22.98
CA SER A 125 0.90 -16.37 21.74
C SER A 125 -0.59 -16.04 21.90
N LEU A 126 -1.32 -16.05 20.80
CA LEU A 126 -2.79 -15.92 20.82
C LEU A 126 -3.45 -17.09 21.55
N ALA A 127 -2.90 -18.30 21.44
CA ALA A 127 -3.44 -19.49 22.09
C ALA A 127 -3.34 -19.45 23.63
N ASP A 128 -2.47 -18.59 24.17
CA ASP A 128 -2.32 -18.43 25.62
C ASP A 128 -3.38 -17.51 26.23
N LEU A 129 -4.10 -16.73 25.39
CA LEU A 129 -5.07 -15.76 25.87
C LEU A 129 -6.34 -16.45 26.40
N PRO A 130 -6.88 -16.02 27.56
CA PRO A 130 -8.17 -16.51 28.05
C PRO A 130 -9.31 -16.21 27.07
N ALA A 131 -10.31 -17.08 27.07
CA ALA A 131 -11.54 -16.86 26.31
C ALA A 131 -12.16 -15.49 26.66
N GLY A 132 -12.59 -14.76 25.65
CA GLY A 132 -13.16 -13.42 25.77
C GLY A 132 -12.15 -12.27 25.83
N SER A 133 -10.83 -12.57 25.84
CA SER A 133 -9.77 -11.54 25.75
C SER A 133 -9.91 -10.71 24.49
N VAL A 134 -9.57 -9.43 24.58
CA VAL A 134 -9.70 -8.49 23.46
C VAL A 134 -8.34 -8.25 22.80
N VAL A 135 -8.30 -8.50 21.49
CA VAL A 135 -7.13 -8.31 20.64
C VAL A 135 -7.35 -7.12 19.71
N GLY A 136 -6.42 -6.16 19.74
CA GLY A 136 -6.51 -4.93 18.96
C GLY A 136 -5.97 -5.08 17.53
N THR A 137 -6.82 -4.86 16.53
CA THR A 137 -6.43 -4.71 15.12
C THR A 137 -7.55 -4.07 14.30
N SER A 138 -7.20 -3.13 13.42
CA SER A 138 -8.15 -2.52 12.46
C SER A 138 -8.06 -3.10 11.05
N SER A 139 -7.34 -4.20 10.86
CA SER A 139 -7.28 -4.88 9.56
C SER A 139 -8.38 -5.92 9.45
N VAL A 140 -9.29 -5.75 8.48
CA VAL A 140 -10.35 -6.73 8.20
C VAL A 140 -9.79 -8.12 7.85
N ARG A 141 -8.64 -8.16 7.16
CA ARG A 141 -7.90 -9.40 6.86
C ARG A 141 -7.50 -10.13 8.13
N ARG A 142 -6.90 -9.42 9.09
CA ARG A 142 -6.46 -10.03 10.35
C ARG A 142 -7.67 -10.50 11.15
N VAL A 143 -8.69 -9.65 11.31
CA VAL A 143 -9.90 -10.00 12.06
C VAL A 143 -10.58 -11.23 11.47
N ALA A 144 -10.77 -11.28 10.15
CA ALA A 144 -11.44 -12.40 9.48
C ALA A 144 -10.71 -13.74 9.70
N GLN A 145 -9.38 -13.76 9.51
CA GLN A 145 -8.57 -14.98 9.69
C GLN A 145 -8.47 -15.38 11.17
N LEU A 146 -8.30 -14.42 12.07
CA LEU A 146 -8.10 -14.72 13.48
C LEU A 146 -9.39 -15.08 14.21
N LYS A 147 -10.56 -14.57 13.82
CA LYS A 147 -11.85 -15.08 14.32
C LYS A 147 -12.07 -16.55 13.96
N ARG A 148 -11.54 -16.99 12.82
CA ARG A 148 -11.58 -18.39 12.41
C ARG A 148 -10.63 -19.24 13.25
N ALA A 149 -9.40 -18.78 13.45
CA ALA A 149 -8.37 -19.51 14.18
C ALA A 149 -8.61 -19.53 15.70
N PHE A 150 -9.19 -18.46 16.25
CA PHE A 150 -9.40 -18.23 17.69
C PHE A 150 -10.80 -17.68 17.96
N PRO A 151 -11.86 -18.50 17.81
CA PRO A 151 -13.25 -18.06 17.89
C PRO A 151 -13.68 -17.55 19.27
N GLU A 152 -12.98 -17.95 20.32
CA GLU A 152 -13.20 -17.49 21.69
C GLU A 152 -12.65 -16.09 21.98
N LEU A 153 -11.80 -15.54 21.12
CA LEU A 153 -11.22 -14.20 21.29
C LEU A 153 -12.12 -13.11 20.69
N LYS A 154 -12.05 -11.92 21.29
CA LYS A 154 -12.73 -10.72 20.78
C LYS A 154 -11.73 -9.86 20.02
N PHE A 155 -12.16 -9.25 18.93
CA PHE A 155 -11.33 -8.35 18.13
C PHE A 155 -11.95 -6.97 18.10
N ALA A 156 -11.14 -5.96 18.45
CA ALA A 156 -11.57 -4.57 18.51
C ALA A 156 -10.61 -3.66 17.73
N ASP A 157 -11.16 -2.56 17.22
CA ASP A 157 -10.42 -1.59 16.43
C ASP A 157 -9.37 -0.85 17.27
N VAL A 158 -8.17 -0.70 16.70
CA VAL A 158 -7.08 0.08 17.30
C VAL A 158 -6.48 1.01 16.25
N ARG A 159 -6.72 2.31 16.43
CA ARG A 159 -6.30 3.38 15.50
C ARG A 159 -5.11 4.16 16.04
N GLY A 160 -4.38 4.80 15.12
CA GLY A 160 -3.15 5.56 15.38
C GLY A 160 -1.91 4.91 14.74
N ASN A 161 -0.78 5.61 14.81
CA ASN A 161 0.54 5.07 14.44
C ASN A 161 1.04 4.02 15.45
N LEU A 162 2.18 3.38 15.19
CA LEU A 162 2.70 2.30 16.04
C LEU A 162 2.87 2.72 17.51
N ASN A 163 3.47 3.88 17.78
CA ASN A 163 3.65 4.37 19.15
C ASN A 163 2.32 4.62 19.86
N THR A 164 1.34 5.22 19.18
CA THR A 164 0.00 5.42 19.74
C THR A 164 -0.67 4.10 20.08
N ARG A 165 -0.54 3.09 19.21
CA ARG A 165 -1.12 1.76 19.45
C ARG A 165 -0.46 1.05 20.62
N LEU A 166 0.87 1.05 20.69
CA LEU A 166 1.60 0.44 21.81
C LEU A 166 1.27 1.12 23.15
N ARG A 167 1.16 2.45 23.16
CA ARG A 167 0.71 3.19 24.35
C ARG A 167 -0.71 2.81 24.77
N LYS A 168 -1.63 2.64 23.81
CA LYS A 168 -2.99 2.18 24.08
C LYS A 168 -3.01 0.75 24.63
N LEU A 169 -2.11 -0.11 24.19
CA LEU A 169 -1.97 -1.47 24.72
C LEU A 169 -1.46 -1.44 26.17
N ASP A 170 -0.42 -0.64 26.43
CA ASP A 170 0.27 -0.63 27.72
C ASP A 170 -0.44 0.22 28.79
N ALA A 171 -1.50 0.95 28.45
CA ALA A 171 -2.28 1.73 29.42
C ALA A 171 -2.97 0.84 30.47
N ASP A 172 -3.11 1.34 31.69
CA ASP A 172 -3.73 0.59 32.80
C ASP A 172 -5.20 0.28 32.51
N ASP A 173 -5.92 1.23 31.92
CA ASP A 173 -7.32 1.12 31.48
C ASP A 173 -7.47 0.51 30.09
N SER A 174 -6.39 -0.02 29.51
CA SER A 174 -6.43 -0.62 28.18
C SER A 174 -7.46 -1.75 28.13
N PRO A 175 -8.38 -1.73 27.15
CA PRO A 175 -9.25 -2.86 26.93
C PRO A 175 -8.51 -4.01 26.23
N PHE A 176 -7.26 -3.84 25.78
CA PHE A 176 -6.53 -4.79 24.94
C PHE A 176 -5.56 -5.64 25.77
N GLU A 177 -5.62 -6.96 25.59
CA GLU A 177 -4.60 -7.89 26.11
C GLU A 177 -3.40 -8.02 25.16
N ALA A 178 -3.66 -7.82 23.87
CA ALA A 178 -2.65 -7.89 22.83
C ALA A 178 -3.04 -7.05 21.60
N LEU A 179 -2.04 -6.77 20.77
CA LEU A 179 -2.22 -6.22 19.43
C LEU A 179 -1.71 -7.19 18.37
N ILE A 180 -2.28 -7.08 17.17
CA ILE A 180 -1.70 -7.68 15.97
C ILE A 180 -1.13 -6.59 15.08
N LEU A 181 0.19 -6.60 14.90
CA LEU A 181 0.94 -5.60 14.13
C LEU A 181 1.75 -6.28 13.02
N ALA A 182 2.28 -5.49 12.07
CA ALA A 182 3.19 -6.03 11.07
C ALA A 182 4.61 -6.04 11.65
N THR A 183 5.29 -7.19 11.59
CA THR A 183 6.64 -7.36 12.15
C THR A 183 7.62 -6.34 11.59
N ALA A 184 7.62 -6.16 10.25
CA ALA A 184 8.46 -5.18 9.58
C ALA A 184 8.29 -3.74 10.09
N GLY A 185 7.08 -3.36 10.49
CA GLY A 185 6.81 -2.02 11.00
C GLY A 185 7.53 -1.75 12.32
N LEU A 186 7.49 -2.70 13.25
CA LEU A 186 8.16 -2.61 14.55
C LEU A 186 9.68 -2.63 14.41
N LYS A 187 10.22 -3.57 13.60
CA LYS A 187 11.66 -3.68 13.37
C LYS A 187 12.26 -2.38 12.82
N ARG A 188 11.61 -1.77 11.81
CA ARG A 188 12.10 -0.54 11.16
C ARG A 188 12.27 0.61 12.14
N ILE A 189 11.32 0.82 13.05
CA ILE A 189 11.39 1.92 14.02
C ILE A 189 12.16 1.55 15.31
N GLY A 190 12.95 0.47 15.29
CA GLY A 190 13.75 0.05 16.44
C GLY A 190 12.94 -0.55 17.59
N LEU A 191 11.70 -0.98 17.35
CA LEU A 191 10.82 -1.62 18.36
C LEU A 191 10.70 -3.13 18.15
N GLY A 192 11.74 -3.77 17.60
CA GLY A 192 11.76 -5.22 17.35
C GLY A 192 11.49 -6.05 18.61
N ASP A 193 11.97 -5.60 19.76
CA ASP A 193 11.80 -6.29 21.05
C ASP A 193 10.35 -6.31 21.55
N ARG A 194 9.46 -5.50 20.96
CA ARG A 194 8.02 -5.54 21.24
C ARG A 194 7.33 -6.74 20.56
N VAL A 195 7.97 -7.38 19.59
CA VAL A 195 7.43 -8.59 18.95
C VAL A 195 7.49 -9.72 19.98
N THR A 196 6.33 -10.17 20.45
CA THR A 196 6.26 -11.31 21.39
C THR A 196 6.41 -12.63 20.62
N ALA A 197 5.65 -12.79 19.53
CA ALA A 197 5.79 -13.91 18.60
C ALA A 197 5.33 -13.49 17.20
N PRO A 198 5.98 -13.96 16.11
CA PRO A 198 5.40 -13.89 14.79
C PRO A 198 4.16 -14.79 14.70
N LEU A 199 3.18 -14.42 13.88
CA LEU A 199 2.08 -15.30 13.54
C LEU A 199 2.55 -16.30 12.49
N GLU A 200 2.17 -17.56 12.70
CA GLU A 200 2.45 -18.65 11.78
C GLU A 200 1.50 -18.65 10.58
N ARG A 201 1.94 -19.30 9.50
CA ARG A 201 1.17 -19.41 8.25
C ARG A 201 -0.22 -20.04 8.47
N SER A 202 -0.34 -20.93 9.45
CA SER A 202 -1.61 -21.56 9.85
C SER A 202 -2.57 -20.62 10.58
N GLU A 203 -2.07 -19.56 11.20
CA GLU A 203 -2.86 -18.61 11.98
C GLU A 203 -3.36 -17.45 11.11
N ALA A 204 -2.46 -16.83 10.34
CA ALA A 204 -2.81 -15.73 9.46
C ALA A 204 -1.82 -15.55 8.30
N LEU A 205 -2.36 -15.53 7.08
CA LEU A 205 -1.66 -15.11 5.87
C LEU A 205 -1.55 -13.58 5.82
N HIS A 206 -0.38 -13.07 5.45
CA HIS A 206 -0.06 -11.64 5.49
C HIS A 206 -0.76 -10.84 4.38
N ALA A 207 -0.72 -9.51 4.46
CA ALA A 207 -1.23 -8.67 3.38
C ALA A 207 -0.30 -8.73 2.16
N VAL A 208 -0.87 -8.52 0.97
CA VAL A 208 -0.13 -8.33 -0.28
C VAL A 208 0.88 -7.20 -0.13
N GLY A 209 2.14 -7.44 -0.51
CA GLY A 209 3.22 -6.46 -0.39
C GLY A 209 3.63 -6.13 1.05
N GLN A 210 3.12 -6.81 2.09
CA GLN A 210 3.53 -6.54 3.46
C GLN A 210 5.03 -6.79 3.65
N GLY A 211 5.72 -5.87 4.33
CA GLY A 211 7.18 -5.95 4.53
C GLY A 211 8.01 -5.38 3.38
N ALA A 212 7.45 -5.21 2.17
CA ALA A 212 8.16 -4.56 1.05
C ALA A 212 7.96 -3.04 1.07
N LEU A 213 8.94 -2.30 0.53
CA LEU A 213 8.77 -0.90 0.16
C LEU A 213 8.73 -0.78 -1.36
N GLY A 214 7.74 -0.04 -1.86
CA GLY A 214 7.61 0.32 -3.27
C GLY A 214 8.09 1.74 -3.51
N ILE A 215 8.76 1.94 -4.65
CA ILE A 215 9.27 3.23 -5.08
C ILE A 215 8.50 3.67 -6.31
N GLU A 216 7.72 4.74 -6.18
CA GLU A 216 6.85 5.29 -7.22
C GLU A 216 7.50 6.50 -7.89
N MET A 217 7.38 6.60 -9.21
CA MET A 217 7.84 7.73 -10.03
C MET A 217 6.83 8.07 -11.11
N ARG A 218 7.05 9.20 -11.81
CA ARG A 218 6.28 9.53 -13.01
C ARG A 218 6.44 8.43 -14.06
N SER A 219 5.36 8.07 -14.76
CA SER A 219 5.40 7.10 -15.86
C SER A 219 6.18 7.64 -17.06
N ARG A 220 6.69 6.76 -17.91
CA ARG A 220 7.25 7.14 -19.22
C ARG A 220 6.14 7.75 -20.11
N PRO A 221 6.42 8.77 -20.93
CA PRO A 221 5.48 9.22 -21.95
C PRO A 221 5.24 8.09 -22.95
N ARG A 222 3.98 7.81 -23.29
CA ARG A 222 3.66 6.88 -24.37
C ARG A 222 3.82 7.57 -25.71
N GLU A 223 4.51 6.95 -26.67
CA GLU A 223 4.68 7.48 -28.04
C GLU A 223 3.33 7.68 -28.78
N THR A 224 2.25 7.03 -28.34
CA THR A 224 0.93 7.02 -28.99
C THR A 224 -0.17 7.70 -28.16
N ALA A 225 0.14 8.77 -27.43
CA ALA A 225 -0.88 9.51 -26.68
C ALA A 225 -1.97 10.07 -27.62
N GLN A 226 -3.21 9.60 -27.47
CA GLN A 226 -4.38 10.20 -28.09
C GLN A 226 -4.74 11.50 -27.32
N PRO A 227 -4.69 12.67 -27.97
CA PRO A 227 -4.78 13.98 -27.30
C PRO A 227 -6.16 14.32 -26.71
N ALA A 228 -7.17 13.46 -26.86
CA ALA A 228 -8.57 13.79 -26.56
C ALA A 228 -8.99 13.59 -25.08
N LEU A 229 -8.10 13.14 -24.18
CA LEU A 229 -8.39 12.91 -22.76
C LEU A 229 -7.54 13.78 -21.80
N ASP A 230 -6.91 14.85 -22.31
CA ASP A 230 -5.81 15.55 -21.64
C ASP A 230 -6.17 16.83 -20.86
N GLU A 231 -7.46 17.17 -20.68
CA GLU A 231 -7.83 18.38 -19.92
C GLU A 231 -7.47 18.35 -18.42
N MET A 232 -7.07 17.20 -17.86
CA MET A 232 -6.70 17.07 -16.44
C MET A 232 -5.24 16.64 -16.18
N LEU A 233 -4.39 16.59 -17.21
CA LEU A 233 -2.97 16.29 -17.01
C LEU A 233 -2.13 17.56 -16.85
N PRO A 234 -1.02 17.51 -16.07
CA PRO A 234 -0.04 18.59 -16.08
C PRO A 234 0.51 18.81 -17.50
N PRO A 235 1.04 20.01 -17.79
CA PRO A 235 1.63 20.30 -19.09
C PRO A 235 2.72 19.26 -19.44
N PRO A 236 2.91 18.96 -20.74
CA PRO A 236 3.90 17.98 -21.16
C PRO A 236 5.30 18.37 -20.67
N LEU A 237 6.08 17.37 -20.25
CA LEU A 237 7.46 17.55 -19.79
C LEU A 237 8.36 18.05 -20.92
N THR A 238 9.34 18.89 -20.58
CA THR A 238 10.42 19.28 -21.48
C THR A 238 11.36 18.10 -21.76
N ALA A 239 12.12 18.16 -22.86
CA ALA A 239 13.12 17.13 -23.17
C ALA A 239 14.15 16.94 -22.03
N GLU A 240 14.53 18.02 -21.35
CA GLU A 240 15.43 17.99 -20.19
C GLU A 240 14.81 17.26 -19.00
N GLN A 241 13.51 17.49 -18.73
CA GLN A 241 12.77 16.80 -17.67
C GLN A 241 12.62 15.30 -17.98
N LEU A 242 12.37 14.95 -19.25
CA LEU A 242 12.29 13.55 -19.68
C LEU A 242 13.64 12.83 -19.54
N GLU A 243 14.73 13.48 -19.92
CA GLU A 243 16.08 12.92 -19.75
C GLU A 243 16.44 12.78 -18.27
N ARG A 244 16.05 13.75 -17.43
CA ARG A 244 16.20 13.65 -15.97
C ARG A 244 15.44 12.44 -15.41
N ASP A 245 14.18 12.25 -15.79
CA ASP A 245 13.36 11.13 -15.33
C ASP A 245 13.93 9.78 -15.80
N ARG A 246 14.50 9.73 -17.00
CA ARG A 246 15.22 8.54 -17.51
C ARG A 246 16.41 8.18 -16.63
N LYS A 247 17.26 9.16 -16.29
CA LYS A 247 18.43 8.95 -15.40
C LYS A 247 18.00 8.53 -14.00
N LEU A 248 17.03 9.22 -13.41
CA LEU A 248 16.48 8.90 -12.10
C LEU A 248 15.93 7.46 -12.04
N ARG A 249 15.24 7.02 -13.09
CA ARG A 249 14.71 5.66 -13.18
C ARG A 249 15.81 4.62 -13.14
N LYS A 250 16.90 4.82 -13.89
CA LYS A 250 18.08 3.95 -13.84
C LYS A 250 18.66 3.89 -12.43
N MET A 251 18.81 5.05 -11.77
CA MET A 251 19.31 5.12 -10.39
C MET A 251 18.43 4.35 -9.41
N VAL A 252 17.11 4.53 -9.48
CA VAL A 252 16.15 3.89 -8.58
C VAL A 252 16.07 2.37 -8.81
N ARG A 253 16.12 1.90 -10.07
CA ARG A 253 16.09 0.46 -10.36
C ARG A 253 17.27 -0.29 -9.76
N ARG A 254 18.43 0.36 -9.60
CA ARG A 254 19.65 -0.25 -9.04
C ARG A 254 19.55 -0.65 -7.57
N ILE A 255 18.61 -0.10 -6.82
CA ILE A 255 18.32 -0.53 -5.43
C ILE A 255 17.16 -1.54 -5.35
N GLY A 256 16.56 -1.90 -6.49
CA GLY A 256 15.49 -2.90 -6.55
C GLY A 256 16.01 -4.30 -6.21
N ASP A 257 15.19 -5.06 -5.49
CA ASP A 257 15.45 -6.47 -5.20
C ASP A 257 14.56 -7.35 -6.07
N TRP A 258 15.17 -8.12 -6.97
CA TRP A 258 14.41 -8.90 -7.95
C TRP A 258 13.60 -10.02 -7.31
N GLN A 259 14.10 -10.67 -6.24
CA GLN A 259 13.40 -11.75 -5.56
C GLN A 259 12.12 -11.23 -4.89
N THR A 260 12.22 -10.09 -4.21
CA THR A 260 11.06 -9.40 -3.63
C THR A 260 10.11 -8.92 -4.73
N THR A 261 10.65 -8.36 -5.80
CA THR A 261 9.87 -7.89 -6.95
C THR A 261 8.99 -9.00 -7.52
N TRP A 262 9.57 -10.18 -7.80
CA TRP A 262 8.85 -11.31 -8.39
C TRP A 262 7.73 -11.83 -7.48
N LYS A 263 8.03 -11.99 -6.18
CA LYS A 263 7.02 -12.35 -5.17
C LYS A 263 5.88 -11.34 -5.13
N CYS A 264 6.21 -10.05 -5.02
CA CYS A 264 5.21 -8.99 -4.89
C CYS A 264 4.41 -8.75 -6.17
N VAL A 265 4.96 -8.99 -7.36
CA VAL A 265 4.20 -8.95 -8.62
C VAL A 265 3.12 -10.03 -8.63
N ALA A 266 3.44 -11.27 -8.24
CA ALA A 266 2.43 -12.33 -8.14
C ALA A 266 1.32 -11.97 -7.13
N GLU A 267 1.70 -11.49 -5.94
CA GLU A 267 0.73 -11.07 -4.91
C GLU A 267 -0.18 -9.93 -5.38
N ARG A 268 0.41 -8.90 -6.00
CA ARG A 268 -0.32 -7.72 -6.47
C ARG A 268 -1.24 -8.05 -7.63
N GLU A 269 -0.81 -8.93 -8.55
CA GLU A 269 -1.67 -9.38 -9.64
C GLU A 269 -2.88 -10.14 -9.11
N MET A 270 -2.66 -11.05 -8.16
CA MET A 270 -3.75 -11.77 -7.52
C MET A 270 -4.78 -10.79 -6.93
N LEU A 271 -4.32 -9.80 -6.15
CA LEU A 271 -5.23 -8.80 -5.56
C LEU A 271 -5.91 -7.92 -6.61
N ARG A 272 -5.23 -7.60 -7.71
CA ARG A 272 -5.77 -6.82 -8.84
C ARG A 272 -6.94 -7.53 -9.49
N VAL A 273 -6.77 -8.80 -9.84
CA VAL A 273 -7.81 -9.62 -10.49
C VAL A 273 -9.00 -9.87 -9.56
N LEU A 274 -8.77 -9.96 -8.25
CA LEU A 274 -9.83 -10.02 -7.25
C LEU A 274 -10.56 -8.68 -7.03
N GLU A 275 -10.16 -7.61 -7.73
CA GLU A 275 -10.63 -6.24 -7.54
C GLU A 275 -10.49 -5.74 -6.08
N GLY A 276 -9.51 -6.28 -5.35
CA GLY A 276 -9.30 -6.01 -3.94
C GLY A 276 -8.43 -4.77 -3.68
N GLY A 277 -8.55 -4.22 -2.48
CA GLY A 277 -7.66 -3.18 -1.93
C GLY A 277 -7.30 -3.44 -0.47
N CYS A 278 -6.72 -2.47 0.25
CA CYS A 278 -6.33 -2.61 1.67
C CYS A 278 -7.47 -3.04 2.62
N SER A 279 -8.72 -2.85 2.19
CA SER A 279 -9.94 -3.07 2.98
C SER A 279 -10.68 -4.36 2.62
N VAL A 280 -10.05 -5.30 1.90
CA VAL A 280 -10.62 -6.64 1.68
C VAL A 280 -9.92 -7.70 2.55
N PRO A 281 -10.63 -8.75 3.00
CA PRO A 281 -10.09 -9.82 3.83
C PRO A 281 -9.35 -10.86 2.97
N VAL A 282 -8.41 -10.37 2.16
CA VAL A 282 -7.52 -11.17 1.31
C VAL A 282 -6.17 -11.27 2.00
N GLY A 283 -5.68 -12.49 2.19
CA GLY A 283 -4.32 -12.76 2.66
C GLY A 283 -3.53 -13.52 1.60
N CYS A 284 -2.20 -13.45 1.67
CA CYS A 284 -1.31 -14.22 0.81
C CYS A 284 -0.08 -14.73 1.56
N TRP A 285 0.59 -15.72 0.96
CA TRP A 285 1.93 -16.15 1.32
C TRP A 285 2.71 -16.47 0.06
N THR A 286 3.95 -15.99 -0.02
CA THR A 286 4.81 -16.26 -1.16
C THR A 286 6.16 -16.79 -0.75
N GLU A 287 6.61 -17.79 -1.49
CA GLU A 287 7.94 -18.37 -1.36
C GLU A 287 8.60 -18.38 -2.73
N LEU A 288 9.91 -18.17 -2.74
CA LEU A 288 10.73 -18.22 -3.94
C LEU A 288 11.95 -19.08 -3.62
N THR A 289 12.19 -20.09 -4.46
CA THR A 289 13.34 -20.98 -4.34
C THR A 289 14.09 -20.99 -5.67
N GLU A 290 15.39 -20.70 -5.63
CA GLU A 290 16.24 -20.82 -6.81
C GLU A 290 16.39 -22.28 -7.23
N LEU A 291 16.28 -22.52 -8.53
CA LEU A 291 16.42 -23.85 -9.11
C LEU A 291 17.77 -23.96 -9.82
N PRO A 292 18.36 -25.17 -9.87
CA PRO A 292 19.52 -25.41 -10.71
C PRO A 292 19.23 -25.03 -12.16
N GLN A 293 20.24 -24.46 -12.82
CA GLN A 293 20.20 -24.26 -14.26
C GLN A 293 20.14 -25.62 -14.95
N PRO A 294 19.36 -25.75 -16.05
CA PRO A 294 19.44 -26.95 -16.85
C PRO A 294 20.87 -27.12 -17.33
N SER A 295 21.51 -28.24 -16.97
CA SER A 295 22.81 -28.61 -17.49
C SER A 295 22.77 -28.55 -19.01
N HIS A 296 23.77 -27.91 -19.62
CA HIS A 296 23.91 -27.80 -21.07
C HIS A 296 24.02 -29.21 -21.67
N VAL A 297 22.90 -29.84 -21.98
CA VAL A 297 22.90 -31.07 -22.77
C VAL A 297 23.22 -30.62 -24.18
N MET A 298 24.45 -30.93 -24.63
CA MET A 298 24.86 -30.78 -26.03
C MET A 298 23.71 -31.27 -26.93
N PRO A 299 23.21 -30.46 -27.86
CA PRO A 299 22.11 -30.90 -28.69
C PRO A 299 22.58 -32.09 -29.51
N ALA A 300 22.02 -33.28 -29.25
CA ALA A 300 22.16 -34.41 -30.14
C ALA A 300 21.71 -33.96 -31.53
N MET A 301 22.61 -34.06 -32.52
CA MET A 301 22.37 -33.72 -33.91
C MET A 301 21.02 -34.32 -34.37
N ARG A 302 20.01 -33.47 -34.56
CA ARG A 302 18.77 -33.89 -35.20
C ARG A 302 18.98 -33.91 -36.72
N PRO A 303 18.61 -34.98 -37.44
CA PRO A 303 18.64 -34.98 -38.89
C PRO A 303 17.66 -33.95 -39.44
N ARG A 304 18.11 -33.17 -40.44
CA ARG A 304 17.26 -32.24 -41.19
C ARG A 304 16.06 -32.99 -41.78
N MET A 305 14.86 -32.62 -41.37
CA MET A 305 13.62 -32.90 -42.10
C MET A 305 12.97 -31.56 -42.45
N LEU A 306 12.82 -31.34 -43.74
CA LEU A 306 12.04 -30.27 -44.35
C LEU A 306 10.56 -30.60 -44.20
N SER A 307 9.78 -29.69 -43.61
CA SER A 307 8.42 -29.43 -44.08
C SER A 307 7.94 -28.07 -43.60
N SER A 308 7.37 -27.34 -44.56
CA SER A 308 6.56 -26.15 -44.34
C SER A 308 5.29 -26.53 -43.57
N LEU A 309 4.75 -25.57 -42.81
CA LEU A 309 3.33 -25.20 -42.88
C LEU A 309 3.10 -23.95 -42.00
N SER A 310 2.49 -22.98 -42.66
CA SER A 310 1.92 -21.74 -42.12
C SER A 310 0.89 -21.99 -41.02
N THR A 311 0.90 -21.17 -39.98
CA THR A 311 -0.28 -20.97 -39.12
C THR A 311 -0.42 -19.50 -38.75
N LEU A 312 -1.66 -19.03 -38.88
CA LEU A 312 -2.13 -17.65 -38.84
C LEU A 312 -2.01 -17.01 -37.45
N SER A 313 -1.56 -15.75 -37.42
CA SER A 313 -1.63 -14.86 -36.27
C SER A 313 -3.06 -14.33 -36.10
N VAL A 314 -3.67 -14.57 -34.93
CA VAL A 314 -4.89 -13.88 -34.50
C VAL A 314 -4.48 -12.72 -33.61
N SER A 315 -4.75 -11.50 -34.06
CA SER A 315 -4.64 -10.27 -33.29
C SER A 315 -5.88 -10.09 -32.41
N SER A 316 -5.71 -10.06 -31.09
CA SER A 316 -6.73 -9.60 -30.15
C SER A 316 -6.30 -8.26 -29.56
N SER A 317 -6.93 -7.20 -30.07
CA SER A 317 -6.91 -5.85 -29.51
C SER A 317 -7.78 -5.82 -28.26
N GLY A 318 -7.18 -5.50 -27.11
CA GLY A 318 -7.88 -5.28 -25.85
C GLY A 318 -7.03 -4.42 -24.92
N SER A 319 -7.11 -3.10 -25.07
CA SER A 319 -6.41 -2.16 -24.20
C SER A 319 -7.08 -2.12 -22.82
N THR A 320 -6.39 -2.63 -21.81
CA THR A 320 -6.72 -2.38 -20.40
C THR A 320 -5.45 -1.90 -19.70
N HIS A 321 -5.55 -0.76 -19.01
CA HIS A 321 -4.43 -0.10 -18.34
C HIS A 321 -3.81 -1.02 -17.28
N SER A 322 -2.57 -1.44 -17.54
CA SER A 322 -1.80 -2.31 -16.67
C SER A 322 -0.87 -1.47 -15.78
N SER A 323 -0.86 -1.73 -14.47
CA SER A 323 0.06 -1.10 -13.50
C SER A 323 1.23 -2.02 -13.14
N ILE A 324 1.60 -2.89 -14.08
CA ILE A 324 2.89 -3.56 -14.09
C ILE A 324 3.92 -2.43 -14.26
N PRO A 325 5.09 -2.46 -13.60
CA PRO A 325 6.20 -1.64 -14.06
C PRO A 325 6.32 -1.89 -15.57
N GLU A 326 6.29 -0.87 -16.40
CA GLU A 326 6.51 -1.05 -17.83
C GLU A 326 8.01 -1.38 -17.98
N PHE A 327 8.35 -2.66 -17.76
CA PHE A 327 9.56 -3.28 -18.27
C PHE A 327 9.37 -3.49 -19.77
N GLU A 328 8.98 -2.44 -20.50
CA GLU A 328 9.08 -2.44 -21.95
C GLU A 328 10.57 -2.50 -22.32
N ASP A 329 10.84 -3.39 -23.28
CA ASP A 329 12.13 -3.88 -23.76
C ASP A 329 13.09 -2.78 -24.24
N SER A 330 13.71 -2.01 -23.34
CA SER A 330 14.67 -0.98 -23.76
C SER A 330 15.99 -0.89 -22.99
N ASP A 331 16.23 -1.74 -22.00
CA ASP A 331 17.52 -1.82 -21.32
C ASP A 331 18.14 -3.21 -21.56
N GLU A 332 19.00 -3.34 -22.58
CA GLU A 332 19.70 -4.58 -22.97
C GLU A 332 20.43 -5.23 -21.77
N GLU A 333 20.93 -4.44 -20.82
CA GLU A 333 21.58 -4.87 -19.58
C GLU A 333 20.63 -5.63 -18.62
N GLU A 334 19.38 -5.18 -18.49
CA GLU A 334 18.38 -5.81 -17.61
C GLU A 334 17.88 -7.13 -18.23
N GLN A 335 17.81 -7.19 -19.56
CA GLN A 335 17.58 -8.43 -20.30
C GLN A 335 18.75 -9.43 -20.15
N GLU A 336 19.99 -8.96 -20.08
CA GLU A 336 21.16 -9.83 -19.87
C GLU A 336 21.19 -10.46 -18.47
N GLU A 337 20.85 -9.70 -17.43
CA GLU A 337 20.72 -10.21 -16.06
C GLU A 337 19.51 -11.15 -15.88
N ALA A 338 18.40 -10.90 -16.58
CA ALA A 338 17.18 -11.73 -16.50
C ALA A 338 17.32 -13.09 -17.22
N ARG A 339 18.18 -13.17 -18.26
CA ARG A 339 18.39 -14.38 -19.08
C ARG A 339 18.87 -15.62 -18.33
N HIS A 340 19.22 -15.49 -17.04
CA HIS A 340 19.77 -16.58 -16.23
C HIS A 340 18.94 -16.91 -14.99
N ARG A 341 17.73 -16.38 -14.78
CA ARG A 341 16.97 -16.68 -13.55
C ARG A 341 16.01 -17.84 -13.79
N ARG A 342 16.16 -18.93 -13.03
CA ARG A 342 15.22 -20.03 -13.00
C ARG A 342 14.85 -20.32 -11.56
N VAL A 343 13.62 -19.99 -11.18
CA VAL A 343 13.16 -20.10 -9.80
C VAL A 343 11.80 -20.78 -9.77
N ARG A 344 11.47 -21.42 -8.64
CA ARG A 344 10.09 -21.81 -8.33
C ARG A 344 9.49 -20.75 -7.43
N VAL A 345 8.38 -20.16 -7.86
CA VAL A 345 7.57 -19.26 -7.03
C VAL A 345 6.32 -20.02 -6.60
N SER A 346 6.05 -20.09 -5.30
CA SER A 346 4.77 -20.53 -4.74
C SER A 346 3.98 -19.31 -4.27
N LEU A 347 2.69 -19.28 -4.56
CA LEU A 347 1.75 -18.28 -4.08
C LEU A 347 0.52 -18.99 -3.51
N GLN A 348 0.27 -18.76 -2.23
CA GLN A 348 -0.99 -19.07 -1.58
C GLN A 348 -1.82 -17.79 -1.46
N GLY A 349 -3.10 -17.86 -1.83
CA GLY A 349 -4.09 -16.83 -1.60
C GLY A 349 -5.23 -17.33 -0.72
N VAL A 350 -5.81 -16.44 0.08
CA VAL A 350 -6.99 -16.73 0.91
C VAL A 350 -7.98 -15.58 0.89
N ILE A 351 -9.27 -15.90 0.90
CA ILE A 351 -10.39 -14.97 1.09
C ILE A 351 -11.22 -15.50 2.25
N THR A 352 -11.41 -14.69 3.29
CA THR A 352 -12.16 -15.09 4.50
C THR A 352 -13.31 -14.13 4.76
N SER A 353 -14.49 -14.61 5.13
CA SER A 353 -15.62 -13.75 5.52
C SER A 353 -15.31 -12.99 6.83
N LEU A 354 -15.91 -11.82 7.07
CA LEU A 354 -15.59 -10.99 8.25
C LEU A 354 -15.91 -11.64 9.60
N ASP A 355 -16.83 -12.60 9.59
CA ASP A 355 -17.18 -13.42 10.75
C ASP A 355 -16.25 -14.63 10.93
N GLY A 356 -15.35 -14.91 9.97
CA GLY A 356 -14.43 -16.04 9.99
C GLY A 356 -15.04 -17.39 9.59
N GLN A 357 -16.35 -17.46 9.33
CA GLN A 357 -17.07 -18.73 9.13
C GLN A 357 -16.73 -19.39 7.79
N THR A 358 -16.62 -18.59 6.74
CA THR A 358 -16.33 -19.07 5.38
C THR A 358 -14.93 -18.64 4.96
N GLN A 359 -14.16 -19.59 4.45
CA GLN A 359 -12.82 -19.33 3.92
C GLN A 359 -12.61 -20.13 2.64
N ILE A 360 -12.04 -19.46 1.64
CA ILE A 360 -11.59 -20.07 0.40
C ILE A 360 -10.09 -19.82 0.30
N SER A 361 -9.32 -20.86 0.07
CA SER A 361 -7.89 -20.78 -0.15
C SER A 361 -7.48 -21.59 -1.37
N THR A 362 -6.38 -21.16 -1.99
CA THR A 362 -5.67 -21.95 -2.98
C THR A 362 -4.18 -21.66 -2.90
N GLU A 363 -3.38 -22.62 -3.31
CA GLU A 363 -1.94 -22.49 -3.47
C GLU A 363 -1.53 -23.08 -4.81
N GLN A 364 -0.74 -22.33 -5.55
CA GLN A 364 -0.15 -22.78 -6.79
C GLN A 364 1.33 -22.46 -6.79
N SER A 365 2.10 -23.22 -7.57
CA SER A 365 3.51 -22.91 -7.83
C SER A 365 3.83 -23.00 -9.30
N LYS A 366 4.74 -22.13 -9.76
CA LYS A 366 5.19 -22.08 -11.14
C LYS A 366 6.71 -21.96 -11.18
N VAL A 367 7.32 -22.60 -12.18
CA VAL A 367 8.72 -22.32 -12.52
C VAL A 367 8.72 -21.04 -13.34
N CYS A 368 9.36 -20.01 -12.81
CA CYS A 368 9.42 -18.68 -13.41
C CYS A 368 10.81 -18.44 -13.97
N THR A 369 10.85 -17.99 -15.22
CA THR A 369 12.06 -17.51 -15.90
C THR A 369 11.98 -16.04 -16.28
N HIS A 370 10.76 -15.50 -16.31
CA HIS A 370 10.51 -14.08 -16.54
C HIS A 370 9.53 -13.54 -15.50
N ILE A 371 9.53 -12.23 -15.27
CA ILE A 371 8.58 -11.58 -14.35
C ILE A 371 7.12 -11.81 -14.76
N ASN A 372 6.86 -11.93 -16.06
CA ASN A 372 5.54 -12.27 -16.60
C ASN A 372 5.04 -13.64 -16.15
N ASP A 373 5.93 -14.59 -15.83
CA ASP A 373 5.52 -15.87 -15.25
C ASP A 373 4.93 -15.69 -13.86
N CYS A 374 5.48 -14.76 -13.07
CA CYS A 374 4.98 -14.41 -11.74
C CYS A 374 3.63 -13.70 -11.83
N LEU A 375 3.46 -12.83 -12.84
CA LEU A 375 2.18 -12.22 -13.16
C LEU A 375 1.13 -13.28 -13.47
N SER A 376 1.40 -14.21 -14.41
CA SER A 376 0.47 -15.30 -14.72
C SER A 376 0.13 -16.13 -13.47
N LEU A 377 1.12 -16.46 -12.63
CA LEU A 377 0.86 -17.19 -11.38
C LEU A 377 -0.14 -16.45 -10.47
N GLY A 378 0.04 -15.13 -10.29
CA GLY A 378 -0.89 -14.31 -9.53
C GLY A 378 -2.31 -14.31 -10.11
N HIS A 379 -2.40 -14.20 -11.43
CA HIS A 379 -3.66 -14.25 -12.17
C HIS A 379 -4.36 -15.60 -11.99
N ASP A 380 -3.65 -16.71 -12.17
CA ASP A 380 -4.19 -18.07 -12.09
C ASP A 380 -4.72 -18.39 -10.68
N VAL A 381 -3.97 -17.98 -9.63
CA VAL A 381 -4.41 -18.09 -8.23
C VAL A 381 -5.70 -17.31 -7.99
N ALA A 382 -5.81 -16.08 -8.52
CA ALA A 382 -7.02 -15.28 -8.36
C ALA A 382 -8.24 -15.90 -9.09
N LEU A 383 -8.06 -16.39 -10.31
CA LEU A 383 -9.14 -17.08 -11.04
C LEU A 383 -9.63 -18.31 -10.29
N GLU A 384 -8.74 -19.11 -9.72
CA GLU A 384 -9.15 -20.28 -8.95
C GLU A 384 -9.89 -19.89 -7.65
N LEU A 385 -9.45 -18.84 -6.95
CA LEU A 385 -10.19 -18.29 -5.80
C LEU A 385 -11.59 -17.83 -6.20
N ILE A 386 -11.74 -17.18 -7.37
CA ILE A 386 -13.04 -16.76 -7.90
C ILE A 386 -13.92 -17.98 -8.22
N GLN A 387 -13.37 -18.99 -8.90
CA GLN A 387 -14.08 -20.23 -9.25
C GLN A 387 -14.56 -21.00 -8.02
N LYS A 388 -13.77 -20.99 -6.94
CA LYS A 388 -14.14 -21.59 -5.65
C LYS A 388 -15.20 -20.79 -4.87
N GLY A 389 -15.69 -19.66 -5.41
CA GLY A 389 -16.75 -18.84 -4.83
C GLY A 389 -16.26 -17.58 -4.09
N GLY A 390 -14.99 -17.22 -4.23
CA GLY A 390 -14.37 -16.09 -3.51
C GLY A 390 -15.07 -14.76 -3.76
N LYS A 391 -15.61 -14.56 -4.96
CA LYS A 391 -16.35 -13.35 -5.35
C LYS A 391 -17.58 -13.12 -4.46
N ALA A 392 -18.30 -14.18 -4.09
CA ALA A 392 -19.48 -14.07 -3.24
C ALA A 392 -19.13 -13.55 -1.84
N ILE A 393 -17.99 -13.97 -1.28
CA ILE A 393 -17.47 -13.45 -0.01
C ILE A 393 -17.16 -11.97 -0.17
N LEU A 394 -16.43 -11.57 -1.21
CA LEU A 394 -16.05 -10.18 -1.44
C LEU A 394 -17.26 -9.24 -1.65
N GLU A 395 -18.28 -9.68 -2.38
CA GLU A 395 -19.50 -8.90 -2.60
C GLU A 395 -20.34 -8.72 -1.33
N SER A 396 -20.36 -9.71 -0.44
CA SER A 396 -21.04 -9.61 0.85
C SER A 396 -20.46 -8.48 1.72
N LEU A 397 -19.16 -8.20 1.58
CA LEU A 397 -18.48 -7.10 2.24
C LEU A 397 -18.92 -5.75 1.68
N GLY A 398 -18.93 -5.60 0.36
CA GLY A 398 -19.33 -4.34 -0.28
C GLY A 398 -20.73 -3.90 0.18
N ARG A 399 -21.66 -4.86 0.29
CA ARG A 399 -23.00 -4.63 0.87
C ARG A 399 -22.94 -4.24 2.35
N SER A 400 -22.15 -4.95 3.15
CA SER A 400 -22.01 -4.69 4.59
C SER A 400 -21.39 -3.31 4.87
N VAL A 401 -20.30 -2.96 4.19
CA VAL A 401 -19.64 -1.65 4.29
C VAL A 401 -20.59 -0.52 3.87
N SER A 402 -21.30 -0.67 2.75
CA SER A 402 -22.28 0.34 2.31
C SER A 402 -23.42 0.56 3.32
N THR A 403 -23.79 -0.49 4.06
CA THR A 403 -24.82 -0.42 5.10
C THR A 403 -24.30 0.33 6.33
N VAL A 404 -23.07 0.03 6.76
CA VAL A 404 -22.42 0.71 7.89
C VAL A 404 -22.10 2.17 7.57
N GLU A 405 -21.72 2.51 6.33
CA GLU A 405 -21.52 3.90 5.88
C GLU A 405 -22.83 4.70 5.96
N LYS A 406 -23.96 4.11 5.51
CA LYS A 406 -25.28 4.74 5.63
C LYS A 406 -25.67 4.97 7.09
N ALA A 407 -25.43 3.99 7.97
CA ALA A 407 -25.68 4.11 9.41
C ALA A 407 -24.80 5.20 10.06
N SER A 408 -23.50 5.22 9.75
CA SER A 408 -22.56 6.20 10.30
C SER A 408 -22.87 7.63 9.85
N ARG A 409 -23.20 7.85 8.57
CA ARG A 409 -23.63 9.16 8.04
C ARG A 409 -24.93 9.64 8.68
N SER A 410 -25.86 8.74 8.99
CA SER A 410 -27.11 9.09 9.69
C SER A 410 -26.88 9.46 11.16
N THR A 411 -25.92 8.80 11.82
CA THR A 411 -25.52 9.09 13.20
C THR A 411 -24.79 10.43 13.28
N GLN A 412 -23.83 10.69 12.39
CA GLN A 412 -23.14 11.98 12.29
C GLN A 412 -24.11 13.14 11.99
N ARG A 413 -25.12 12.93 11.13
CA ARG A 413 -26.17 13.93 10.88
C ARG A 413 -27.03 14.22 12.12
N LYS A 414 -27.28 13.21 12.96
CA LYS A 414 -28.01 13.38 14.22
C LYS A 414 -27.14 14.15 15.24
N GLU A 415 -25.88 13.78 15.40
CA GLU A 415 -24.94 14.48 16.28
C GLU A 415 -24.72 15.93 15.85
N HIS A 416 -24.63 16.20 14.55
CA HIS A 416 -24.51 17.56 14.03
C HIS A 416 -25.77 18.39 14.30
N LYS A 417 -26.96 17.79 14.15
CA LYS A 417 -28.23 18.44 14.51
C LYS A 417 -28.37 18.70 16.01
N ILE A 418 -27.90 17.79 16.86
CA ILE A 418 -27.89 17.97 18.32
C ILE A 418 -26.95 19.12 18.71
N LYS A 419 -25.72 19.15 18.16
CA LYS A 419 -24.79 20.26 18.40
C LYS A 419 -25.30 21.61 17.86
N GLN A 420 -26.04 21.60 16.75
CA GLN A 420 -26.69 22.81 16.23
C GLN A 420 -27.86 23.28 17.11
N ALA A 421 -28.59 22.34 17.72
CA ALA A 421 -29.67 22.64 18.66
C ALA A 421 -29.14 23.20 20.00
N ASP A 422 -28.06 22.62 20.54
CA ASP A 422 -27.39 23.12 21.75
C ASP A 422 -26.82 24.54 21.53
N MET A 423 -26.24 24.81 20.36
CA MET A 423 -25.78 26.16 20.00
C MET A 423 -26.93 27.18 19.84
N THR A 424 -28.15 26.74 19.50
CA THR A 424 -29.31 27.64 19.43
C THR A 424 -29.94 27.90 20.81
N GLU A 425 -29.77 27.02 21.79
CA GLU A 425 -30.23 27.26 23.16
C GLU A 425 -29.31 28.22 23.94
N GLU A 426 -28.00 28.22 23.68
CA GLU A 426 -27.07 29.19 24.30
C GLU A 426 -27.20 30.63 23.78
N VAL A 427 -27.82 30.84 22.59
CA VAL A 427 -27.91 32.17 21.94
C VAL A 427 -29.23 32.89 22.21
N PHE A 428 -30.25 32.21 22.77
CA PHE A 428 -31.56 32.81 23.08
C PHE A 428 -31.90 32.77 24.59
N GLY A 429 -30.98 33.25 25.43
CA GLY A 429 -31.35 33.75 26.76
C GLY A 429 -32.06 35.11 26.61
N GLN A 430 -33.39 35.15 26.72
CA GLN A 430 -34.15 36.41 26.69
C GLN A 430 -33.77 37.31 27.87
N PRO A 431 -33.44 38.60 27.66
CA PRO A 431 -33.25 39.54 28.76
C PRO A 431 -34.61 39.90 29.38
N THR A 432 -34.70 39.86 30.71
CA THR A 432 -35.87 40.31 31.45
C THR A 432 -35.94 41.84 31.45
N ARG A 433 -37.17 42.35 31.40
CA ARG A 433 -37.52 43.76 31.21
C ARG A 433 -37.36 44.54 32.51
N ALA A 434 -36.14 44.92 32.84
CA ALA A 434 -35.81 46.02 33.75
C ALA A 434 -34.54 46.69 33.21
N ASP A 435 -34.40 47.99 33.40
CA ASP A 435 -33.28 48.84 32.97
C ASP A 435 -33.43 49.46 31.56
N LEU A 436 -34.43 50.35 31.44
CA LEU A 436 -34.39 51.45 30.47
C LEU A 436 -33.96 52.72 31.22
N GLU A 437 -32.76 53.20 30.98
CA GLU A 437 -32.42 54.61 31.15
C GLU A 437 -32.08 55.24 29.78
N PRO A 438 -32.56 56.46 29.47
CA PRO A 438 -32.39 57.06 28.15
C PRO A 438 -31.05 57.78 28.01
N VAL A 439 -30.38 57.55 26.88
CA VAL A 439 -29.16 58.26 26.44
C VAL A 439 -29.53 59.62 25.85
N PRO A 440 -28.79 60.71 26.16
CA PRO A 440 -29.07 62.04 25.62
C PRO A 440 -28.49 62.24 24.21
N HIS A 441 -29.25 62.96 23.38
CA HIS A 441 -28.84 63.45 22.07
C HIS A 441 -27.72 64.50 22.17
N LEU A 442 -26.67 64.40 21.35
CA LEU A 442 -25.89 65.56 20.96
C LEU A 442 -25.54 65.55 19.48
N VAL A 443 -25.81 66.71 18.89
CA VAL A 443 -25.74 67.06 17.48
C VAL A 443 -24.32 67.51 17.14
N HIS A 444 -23.92 67.18 15.91
CA HIS A 444 -22.72 67.62 15.20
C HIS A 444 -22.53 69.16 15.25
N GLU A 445 -21.33 69.63 15.61
CA GLU A 445 -20.77 70.86 15.02
C GLU A 445 -19.27 70.66 14.74
N MET A 446 -18.91 70.92 13.49
CA MET A 446 -17.56 70.90 12.92
C MET A 446 -16.77 72.13 13.35
N ARG A 447 -15.43 72.00 13.48
CA ARG A 447 -14.43 72.80 12.72
C ARG A 447 -12.98 72.36 13.04
N PRO A 448 -11.99 72.71 12.16
CA PRO A 448 -10.86 71.83 11.85
C PRO A 448 -9.48 72.33 12.34
N ASP A 449 -8.53 71.41 12.20
CA ASP A 449 -7.06 71.52 12.03
C ASP A 449 -6.18 72.15 13.12
N ALA A 450 -5.37 71.29 13.76
CA ALA A 450 -3.91 71.45 13.95
C ALA A 450 -3.28 70.09 14.30
#